data_AF-A0A965VQ03-F1
#
_entry.id   AF-A0A965VQ03-F1
#
_cell.length_a   1.000
_cell.length_b   1.000
_cell.length_c   1.000
_cell.angle_alpha   90.00
_cell.angle_beta   90.00
_cell.angle_gamma   90.00
#
_symmetry.space_group_name_H-M   'P 1'
#
loop_
_entity.id
_entity.type
_entity.pdbx_description
1 polymer ?
#
loop_
_entity_poly.entity_id
_entity_poly.type
_entity_poly.pdbx_seq_one_letter_code
_entity_poly.pdbx_strand_id
1 'polypeptide(L)'
;MLTRSSDGQMLFLANLVSKMKQNTPLGSRIAEIHSGSSLFTGDAGQGESNIRRWILENDLVEAIIQLPEKMFYNTGIATYIWVLANKKAEHRQGKVQLIDASKWFTPLRKNLGDKNCEFSEADLERIMAAYADFKDTEESRIFANEAFGYRKVKVERPLRLRSQLTDERVERLRWASGDEQLRRDIHAIVGDDVFGDFAKVESKVKEHLEGPEDGDDETGASVSAGTMKRLLNGKKWARDHRLFELAQRLAKELGEKQFDDHNEFIEKVDAALKTWGEKLSAGDRKTLLRGVSWTDVEAPKVVKKISKPEKVKADALGGLFEETIDGKTMTVEFEADPDLSDFEQIPLLEAGGVDAFITREVIPYAPDAWVDRDSEKIGYEISFTKVFYKPVQLRPLGEIEADIKRVMHESDGLVIAALRGES
;
A
#
# COMPACT_ATOMS: atom_id res chain seq x y z
N MET A 1 9.17 16.74 -4.60
CA MET A 1 9.47 16.37 -6.00
C MET A 1 10.69 15.45 -6.15
N LEU A 2 11.45 15.12 -5.10
CA LEU A 2 12.58 14.20 -5.25
C LEU A 2 12.09 12.77 -5.47
N THR A 3 12.54 12.15 -6.56
CA THR A 3 12.33 10.72 -6.85
C THR A 3 13.22 9.87 -5.94
N ARG A 4 12.97 8.57 -5.90
CA ARG A 4 13.85 7.64 -5.19
C ARG A 4 15.23 7.63 -5.82
N SER A 5 16.29 7.45 -5.02
CA SER A 5 17.67 7.38 -5.53
C SER A 5 17.90 6.20 -6.49
N SER A 6 17.03 5.19 -6.44
CA SER A 6 17.09 4.00 -7.29
C SER A 6 16.38 4.15 -8.63
N ASP A 7 15.59 5.21 -8.85
CA ASP A 7 14.84 5.43 -10.09
C ASP A 7 14.90 6.92 -10.51
N GLY A 8 15.71 7.19 -11.53
CA GLY A 8 15.92 8.53 -12.10
C GLY A 8 15.07 8.82 -13.33
N GLN A 9 14.17 7.92 -13.74
CA GLN A 9 13.50 8.01 -15.03
C GLN A 9 12.70 9.31 -15.19
N MET A 10 11.84 9.63 -14.22
CA MET A 10 11.07 10.87 -14.23
C MET A 10 11.93 12.12 -14.02
N LEU A 11 13.14 11.98 -13.46
CA LEU A 11 14.06 13.09 -13.25
C LEU A 11 14.70 13.55 -14.58
N PHE A 12 14.97 12.63 -15.51
CA PHE A 12 15.43 13.01 -16.86
C PHE A 12 14.37 13.84 -17.59
N LEU A 13 13.11 13.42 -17.55
CA LEU A 13 12.00 14.18 -18.10
C LEU A 13 11.88 15.57 -17.45
N ALA A 14 11.93 15.64 -16.12
CA ALA A 14 11.90 16.91 -15.38
C ALA A 14 13.06 17.84 -15.75
N ASN A 15 14.27 17.30 -15.97
CA ASN A 15 15.44 18.06 -16.43
C ASN A 15 15.30 18.57 -17.87
N LEU A 16 14.59 17.85 -18.75
CA LEU A 16 14.28 18.38 -20.08
C LEU A 16 13.21 19.48 -19.99
N VAL A 17 12.16 19.25 -19.18
CA VAL A 17 11.09 20.23 -18.93
C VAL A 17 11.64 21.55 -18.38
N SER A 18 12.60 21.51 -17.46
CA SER A 18 13.23 22.71 -16.90
C SER A 18 13.99 23.56 -17.94
N LYS A 19 14.32 22.98 -19.11
CA LYS A 19 15.02 23.64 -20.22
C LYS A 19 14.08 24.11 -21.34
N MET A 20 12.77 23.94 -21.19
CA MET A 20 11.80 24.43 -22.17
C MET A 20 11.88 25.96 -22.31
N LYS A 21 12.00 26.44 -23.55
CA LYS A 21 11.95 27.86 -23.89
C LYS A 21 10.52 28.38 -23.69
N GLN A 22 10.37 29.41 -22.86
CA GLN A 22 9.08 30.05 -22.57
C GLN A 22 8.83 31.33 -23.39
N ASN A 23 9.89 31.95 -23.90
CA ASN A 23 9.85 33.28 -24.54
C ASN A 23 9.89 33.23 -26.07
N THR A 24 9.48 32.11 -26.68
CA THR A 24 9.44 31.94 -28.14
C THR A 24 8.01 31.68 -28.61
N PRO A 25 7.60 32.15 -29.80
CA PRO A 25 6.25 31.89 -30.33
C PRO A 25 5.89 30.41 -30.44
N LEU A 26 6.87 29.55 -30.75
CA LEU A 26 6.70 28.11 -30.91
C LEU A 26 6.88 27.30 -29.61
N GLY A 27 7.35 27.94 -28.53
CA GLY A 27 7.69 27.24 -27.28
C GLY A 27 8.79 26.18 -27.48
N SER A 28 8.61 25.02 -26.85
CA SER A 28 9.47 23.84 -26.90
C SER A 28 8.65 22.56 -26.95
N ARG A 29 9.19 21.56 -27.63
CA ARG A 29 8.62 20.22 -27.70
C ARG A 29 9.67 19.20 -27.29
N ILE A 30 9.27 18.22 -26.51
CA ILE A 30 10.12 17.13 -26.02
C ILE A 30 9.49 15.81 -26.47
N ALA A 31 10.33 14.91 -26.98
CA ALA A 31 9.99 13.51 -27.17
C ALA A 31 11.03 12.67 -26.41
N GLU A 32 10.59 11.87 -25.46
CA GLU A 32 11.48 11.02 -24.65
C GLU A 32 10.91 9.62 -24.54
N ILE A 33 11.79 8.61 -24.67
CA ILE A 33 11.41 7.20 -24.59
C ILE A 33 11.58 6.72 -23.16
N HIS A 34 10.56 6.05 -22.65
CA HIS A 34 10.44 5.59 -21.28
C HIS A 34 9.99 4.13 -21.23
N SER A 35 10.44 3.36 -20.23
CA SER A 35 9.77 2.12 -19.81
C SER A 35 8.40 2.41 -19.18
N GLY A 36 7.56 1.37 -19.07
CA GLY A 36 6.21 1.49 -18.48
C GLY A 36 6.16 2.01 -17.04
N SER A 37 7.21 1.81 -16.24
CA SER A 37 7.34 2.34 -14.87
C SER A 37 7.08 3.85 -14.79
N SER A 38 7.50 4.62 -15.78
CA SER A 38 7.25 6.08 -15.83
C SER A 38 5.78 6.45 -15.68
N LEU A 39 4.85 5.58 -16.09
CA LEU A 39 3.42 5.85 -16.14
C LEU A 39 2.73 5.69 -14.77
N PHE A 40 3.30 4.91 -13.84
CA PHE A 40 2.61 4.52 -12.60
C PHE A 40 3.51 4.43 -11.36
N THR A 41 4.84 4.34 -11.50
CA THR A 41 5.75 4.24 -10.34
C THR A 41 5.62 5.45 -9.43
N GLY A 42 5.63 5.22 -8.11
CA GLY A 42 5.50 6.26 -7.09
C GLY A 42 4.06 6.41 -6.62
N ASP A 43 3.87 6.25 -5.31
CA ASP A 43 2.56 6.40 -4.67
C ASP A 43 2.11 7.88 -4.62
N ALA A 44 0.85 8.13 -4.29
CA ALA A 44 0.34 9.49 -4.10
C ALA A 44 1.21 10.28 -3.09
N GLY A 45 1.64 11.48 -3.48
CA GLY A 45 2.56 12.30 -2.71
C GLY A 45 4.05 11.94 -2.82
N GLN A 46 4.43 10.87 -3.53
CA GLN A 46 5.85 10.55 -3.82
C GLN A 46 6.38 11.30 -5.05
N GLY A 47 7.70 11.31 -5.23
CA GLY A 47 8.40 12.14 -6.22
C GLY A 47 7.93 11.94 -7.66
N GLU A 48 7.88 10.69 -8.11
CA GLU A 48 7.53 10.29 -9.48
C GLU A 48 6.09 10.68 -9.82
N SER A 49 5.14 10.37 -8.92
CA SER A 49 3.74 10.76 -9.03
C SER A 49 3.56 12.28 -9.01
N ASN A 50 4.31 12.99 -8.16
CA ASN A 50 4.29 14.45 -8.13
C ASN A 50 4.85 15.10 -9.40
N ILE A 51 5.87 14.51 -10.03
CA ILE A 51 6.38 14.99 -11.32
C ILE A 51 5.30 14.81 -12.38
N ARG A 52 4.68 13.62 -12.48
CA ARG A 52 3.56 13.37 -13.40
C ARG A 52 2.41 14.34 -13.19
N ARG A 53 1.99 14.51 -11.93
CA ARG A 53 0.99 15.48 -11.51
C ARG A 53 1.35 16.86 -12.03
N TRP A 54 2.55 17.34 -11.76
CA TRP A 54 2.97 18.68 -12.14
C TRP A 54 2.94 18.89 -13.66
N ILE A 55 3.47 17.96 -14.46
CA ILE A 55 3.47 18.10 -15.93
C ILE A 55 2.07 17.98 -16.54
N LEU A 56 1.15 17.24 -15.92
CA LEU A 56 -0.24 17.12 -16.37
C LEU A 56 -1.07 18.35 -15.96
N GLU A 57 -0.97 18.80 -14.71
CA GLU A 57 -1.67 20.00 -14.21
C GLU A 57 -1.18 21.28 -14.91
N ASN A 58 0.09 21.34 -15.34
CA ASN A 58 0.63 22.45 -16.15
C ASN A 58 0.39 22.27 -17.67
N ASP A 59 -0.44 21.30 -18.05
CA ASP A 59 -0.84 21.03 -19.44
C ASP A 59 0.32 20.81 -20.41
N LEU A 60 1.40 20.16 -19.95
CA LEU A 60 2.60 19.94 -20.76
C LEU A 60 2.57 18.64 -21.54
N VAL A 61 1.96 17.57 -21.02
CA VAL A 61 1.90 16.26 -21.69
C VAL A 61 0.88 16.33 -22.80
N GLU A 62 1.30 16.14 -24.04
CA GLU A 62 0.43 16.28 -25.22
C GLU A 62 0.00 14.92 -25.79
N ALA A 63 0.92 13.95 -25.81
CA ALA A 63 0.60 12.57 -26.16
C ALA A 63 1.54 11.57 -25.49
N ILE A 64 1.07 10.33 -25.32
CA ILE A 64 1.91 9.19 -24.96
C ILE A 64 1.64 8.07 -25.96
N ILE A 65 2.69 7.52 -26.55
CA ILE A 65 2.61 6.52 -27.61
C ILE A 65 3.25 5.22 -27.12
N GLN A 66 2.47 4.16 -26.94
CA GLN A 66 2.98 2.84 -26.63
C GLN A 66 3.61 2.21 -27.88
N LEU A 67 4.84 1.74 -27.74
CA LEU A 67 5.60 1.08 -28.79
C LEU A 67 5.42 -0.45 -28.74
N PRO A 68 5.63 -1.15 -29.86
CA PRO A 68 5.81 -2.60 -29.88
C PRO A 68 6.85 -3.08 -28.86
N GLU A 69 6.57 -4.21 -28.23
CA GLU A 69 7.56 -4.94 -27.44
C GLU A 69 8.72 -5.38 -28.33
N LYS A 70 9.90 -5.62 -27.74
CA LYS A 70 11.07 -6.12 -28.48
C LYS A 70 11.49 -5.23 -29.67
N MET A 71 11.33 -3.91 -29.52
CA MET A 71 11.85 -2.93 -30.48
C MET A 71 13.32 -2.52 -30.19
N PHE A 72 13.83 -2.79 -29.00
CA PHE A 72 15.17 -2.41 -28.56
C PHE A 72 16.09 -3.62 -28.35
N TYR A 73 17.39 -3.44 -28.57
CA TYR A 73 18.38 -4.52 -28.54
C TYR A 73 18.54 -5.21 -27.18
N ASN A 74 18.43 -4.43 -26.10
CA ASN A 74 18.77 -4.86 -24.74
C ASN A 74 17.56 -5.06 -23.84
N THR A 75 16.34 -4.95 -24.38
CA THR A 75 15.13 -5.15 -23.60
C THR A 75 13.94 -5.54 -24.46
N GLY A 76 13.22 -6.57 -24.01
CA GLY A 76 11.96 -7.00 -24.59
C GLY A 76 10.72 -6.28 -24.06
N ILE A 77 10.85 -5.31 -23.14
CA ILE A 77 9.69 -4.66 -22.49
C ILE A 77 8.94 -3.72 -23.44
N ALA A 78 7.67 -3.45 -23.12
CA ALA A 78 6.92 -2.34 -23.69
C ALA A 78 7.54 -0.99 -23.28
N THR A 79 7.66 -0.10 -24.25
CA THR A 79 8.22 1.26 -24.07
C THR A 79 7.26 2.30 -24.61
N TYR A 80 7.44 3.55 -24.19
CA TYR A 80 6.49 4.61 -24.42
C TYR A 80 7.22 5.89 -24.81
N ILE A 81 6.75 6.56 -25.85
CA ILE A 81 7.20 7.91 -26.21
C ILE A 81 6.32 8.91 -25.47
N TRP A 82 6.91 9.70 -24.59
CA TRP A 82 6.28 10.86 -23.98
C TRP A 82 6.49 12.08 -24.87
N VAL A 83 5.41 12.67 -25.36
CA VAL A 83 5.42 13.90 -26.15
C VAL A 83 4.92 15.04 -25.29
N LEU A 84 5.78 16.02 -25.01
CA LEU A 84 5.44 17.21 -24.23
C LEU A 84 5.55 18.48 -25.08
N ALA A 85 4.68 19.45 -24.83
CA ALA A 85 4.71 20.77 -25.43
C ALA A 85 4.23 21.83 -24.42
N ASN A 86 4.98 22.93 -24.25
CA ASN A 86 4.53 24.07 -23.43
C ASN A 86 3.70 25.10 -24.23
N LYS A 87 3.51 24.86 -25.52
CA LYS A 87 2.61 25.61 -26.42
C LYS A 87 1.82 24.63 -27.28
N LYS A 88 0.78 24.05 -26.68
CA LYS A 88 -0.16 23.16 -27.37
C LYS A 88 -1.04 23.93 -28.34
N ALA A 89 -1.42 23.28 -29.44
CA ALA A 89 -2.49 23.76 -30.30
C ALA A 89 -3.80 23.90 -29.50
N GLU A 90 -4.64 24.87 -29.83
CA GLU A 90 -5.85 25.21 -29.07
C GLU A 90 -6.75 24.00 -28.79
N HIS A 91 -6.99 23.16 -29.81
CA HIS A 91 -7.83 21.97 -29.68
C HIS A 91 -7.25 20.86 -28.77
N ARG A 92 -5.96 20.93 -28.42
CA ARG A 92 -5.22 19.98 -27.55
C ARG A 92 -5.05 20.47 -26.11
N GLN A 93 -5.36 21.73 -25.83
CA GLN A 93 -5.20 22.29 -24.48
C GLN A 93 -6.11 21.56 -23.48
N GLY A 94 -5.57 21.29 -22.29
CA GLY A 94 -6.23 20.53 -21.22
C GLY A 94 -6.36 19.03 -21.50
N LYS A 95 -5.77 18.51 -22.57
CA LYS A 95 -5.95 17.13 -23.03
C LYS A 95 -4.64 16.41 -23.29
N VAL A 96 -4.69 15.08 -23.12
CA VAL A 96 -3.64 14.13 -23.49
C VAL A 96 -4.21 13.09 -24.45
N GLN A 97 -3.46 12.77 -25.50
CA GLN A 97 -3.78 11.66 -26.39
C GLN A 97 -2.92 10.44 -26.04
N LEU A 98 -3.55 9.31 -25.77
CA LEU A 98 -2.87 8.03 -25.68
C LEU A 98 -2.98 7.32 -27.04
N ILE A 99 -1.87 6.76 -27.52
CA ILE A 99 -1.83 6.02 -28.79
C ILE A 99 -1.22 4.64 -28.54
N ASP A 100 -1.96 3.58 -28.85
CA ASP A 100 -1.47 2.20 -28.81
C ASP A 100 -0.93 1.77 -30.18
N ALA A 101 0.39 1.91 -30.38
CA ALA A 101 1.08 1.42 -31.56
C ALA A 101 1.70 0.03 -31.34
N SER A 102 1.36 -0.68 -30.26
CA SER A 102 2.01 -1.95 -29.87
C SER A 102 1.93 -3.04 -30.94
N LYS A 103 0.91 -2.97 -31.80
CA LYS A 103 0.64 -3.93 -32.89
C LYS A 103 1.09 -3.45 -34.27
N TRP A 104 1.69 -2.26 -34.37
CA TRP A 104 2.13 -1.69 -35.65
C TRP A 104 3.62 -1.93 -35.79
N PHE A 105 3.99 -3.01 -36.45
CA PHE A 105 5.39 -3.34 -36.64
C PHE A 105 5.60 -4.29 -37.82
N THR A 106 6.81 -4.25 -38.34
CA THR A 106 7.35 -5.22 -39.28
C THR A 106 8.35 -6.13 -38.55
N PRO A 107 8.18 -7.46 -38.58
CA PRO A 107 9.15 -8.39 -38.01
C PRO A 107 10.51 -8.30 -38.71
N LEU A 108 11.59 -8.38 -37.94
CA LEU A 108 12.94 -8.51 -38.48
C LEU A 108 13.17 -9.91 -39.03
N ARG A 109 13.92 -10.00 -40.13
CA ARG A 109 14.36 -11.29 -40.68
C ARG A 109 15.27 -12.08 -39.73
N LYS A 110 16.04 -11.38 -38.91
CA LYS A 110 16.94 -11.95 -37.89
C LYS A 110 16.90 -11.06 -36.66
N ASN A 111 16.70 -11.67 -35.49
CA ASN A 111 16.69 -10.94 -34.22
C ASN A 111 18.09 -10.35 -33.93
N LEU A 112 18.09 -9.19 -33.27
CA LEU A 112 19.29 -8.49 -32.82
C LEU A 112 19.21 -8.32 -31.30
N GLY A 113 19.71 -9.31 -30.56
CA GLY A 113 19.45 -9.42 -29.13
C GLY A 113 17.97 -9.65 -28.87
N ASP A 114 17.37 -8.84 -28.00
CA ASP A 114 15.92 -8.86 -27.75
C ASP A 114 15.11 -8.26 -28.92
N LYS A 115 15.75 -7.44 -29.76
CA LYS A 115 15.05 -6.75 -30.86
C LYS A 115 14.60 -7.75 -31.93
N ASN A 116 13.31 -7.81 -32.20
CA ASN A 116 12.74 -8.67 -33.25
C ASN A 116 11.80 -7.94 -34.22
N CYS A 117 11.54 -6.65 -34.02
CA CYS A 117 10.67 -5.86 -34.87
C CYS A 117 11.19 -4.43 -35.07
N GLU A 118 10.65 -3.77 -36.08
CA GLU A 118 10.87 -2.36 -36.39
C GLU A 118 9.62 -1.72 -36.99
N PHE A 119 9.55 -0.40 -37.00
CA PHE A 119 8.52 0.31 -37.75
C PHE A 119 8.91 0.40 -39.22
N SER A 120 7.99 0.02 -40.11
CA SER A 120 8.07 0.39 -41.53
C SER A 120 7.69 1.86 -41.74
N GLU A 121 7.93 2.40 -42.94
CA GLU A 121 7.45 3.74 -43.30
C GLU A 121 5.93 3.86 -43.15
N ALA A 122 5.18 2.83 -43.53
CA ALA A 122 3.73 2.78 -43.37
C ALA A 122 3.30 2.78 -41.89
N ASP A 123 4.04 2.10 -41.01
CA ASP A 123 3.78 2.13 -39.57
C ASP A 123 4.02 3.54 -39.00
N LEU A 124 5.10 4.20 -39.41
CA LEU A 124 5.42 5.57 -39.01
C LEU A 124 4.37 6.57 -39.49
N GLU A 125 3.94 6.47 -40.75
CA GLU A 125 2.86 7.29 -41.30
C GLU A 125 1.56 7.08 -40.52
N ARG A 126 1.23 5.84 -40.16
CA ARG A 126 0.05 5.53 -39.34
C ARG A 126 0.12 6.17 -37.95
N ILE A 127 1.27 6.11 -37.28
CA ILE A 127 1.48 6.77 -35.97
C ILE A 127 1.32 8.28 -36.09
N MET A 128 1.97 8.88 -37.10
CA MET A 128 1.92 10.32 -37.33
C MET A 128 0.50 10.79 -37.68
N ALA A 129 -0.24 10.02 -38.48
CA ALA A 129 -1.63 10.29 -38.80
C ALA A 129 -2.52 10.21 -37.55
N ALA A 130 -2.40 9.13 -36.75
CA ALA A 130 -3.15 9.00 -35.50
C ALA A 130 -2.89 10.18 -34.55
N TYR A 131 -1.63 10.59 -34.41
CA TYR A 131 -1.25 11.75 -33.62
C TYR A 131 -1.80 13.06 -34.20
N ALA A 132 -1.67 13.31 -35.50
CA ALA A 132 -2.11 14.56 -36.12
C ALA A 132 -3.65 14.71 -36.15
N ASP A 133 -4.37 13.62 -36.42
CA ASP A 133 -5.83 13.61 -36.55
C ASP A 133 -6.52 13.95 -35.23
N PHE A 134 -5.92 13.58 -34.10
CA PHE A 134 -6.44 13.84 -32.74
C PHE A 134 -7.93 13.46 -32.61
N LYS A 135 -8.25 12.21 -32.93
CA LYS A 135 -9.59 11.63 -32.83
C LYS A 135 -9.58 10.40 -31.94
N ASP A 136 -10.68 10.18 -31.24
CA ASP A 136 -10.91 8.91 -30.54
C ASP A 136 -11.14 7.79 -31.56
N THR A 137 -10.31 6.75 -31.46
CA THR A 137 -10.36 5.49 -32.22
C THR A 137 -10.10 4.32 -31.27
N GLU A 138 -9.96 3.10 -31.79
CA GLU A 138 -9.57 1.95 -30.96
C GLU A 138 -8.12 2.07 -30.47
N GLU A 139 -7.22 2.61 -31.29
CA GLU A 139 -5.81 2.76 -30.98
C GLU A 139 -5.44 4.17 -30.53
N SER A 140 -6.37 5.13 -30.53
CA SER A 140 -6.14 6.48 -30.04
C SER A 140 -7.25 6.95 -29.11
N ARG A 141 -6.90 7.37 -27.90
CA ARG A 141 -7.87 7.79 -26.88
C ARG A 141 -7.49 9.12 -26.28
N ILE A 142 -8.45 10.05 -26.18
CA ILE A 142 -8.22 11.41 -25.72
C ILE A 142 -8.88 11.61 -24.36
N PHE A 143 -8.12 12.15 -23.42
CA PHE A 143 -8.56 12.37 -22.05
C PHE A 143 -8.25 13.79 -21.60
N ALA A 144 -9.09 14.32 -20.71
CA ALA A 144 -8.74 15.52 -19.95
C ALA A 144 -7.58 15.22 -18.98
N ASN A 145 -6.78 16.23 -18.63
CA ASN A 145 -5.62 16.04 -17.75
C ASN A 145 -6.01 15.43 -16.39
N GLU A 146 -7.17 15.81 -15.85
CA GLU A 146 -7.70 15.35 -14.56
C GLU A 146 -8.08 13.87 -14.54
N ALA A 147 -8.34 13.27 -15.72
CA ALA A 147 -8.71 11.85 -15.83
C ALA A 147 -7.59 10.89 -15.37
N PHE A 148 -6.36 11.38 -15.30
CA PHE A 148 -5.20 10.60 -14.84
C PHE A 148 -4.94 10.74 -13.34
N GLY A 149 -5.65 11.65 -12.66
CA GLY A 149 -5.48 11.87 -11.23
C GLY A 149 -6.42 11.01 -10.39
N TYR A 150 -5.97 10.67 -9.19
CA TYR A 150 -6.75 10.01 -8.17
C TYR A 150 -6.45 10.59 -6.79
N ARG A 151 -7.41 10.46 -5.87
CA ARG A 151 -7.23 10.66 -4.42
C ARG A 151 -6.95 9.31 -3.80
N LYS A 152 -5.84 9.21 -3.08
CA LYS A 152 -5.58 8.09 -2.18
C LYS A 152 -6.00 8.50 -0.79
N VAL A 153 -6.95 7.77 -0.22
CA VAL A 153 -7.44 8.01 1.13
C VAL A 153 -7.30 6.75 1.97
N LYS A 154 -6.94 6.90 3.24
CA LYS A 154 -6.92 5.80 4.19
C LYS A 154 -8.34 5.57 4.70
N VAL A 155 -8.79 4.33 4.62
CA VAL A 155 -10.06 3.85 5.17
C VAL A 155 -9.74 3.07 6.43
N GLU A 156 -10.34 3.47 7.53
CA GLU A 156 -10.14 2.89 8.85
C GLU A 156 -11.41 2.18 9.32
N ARG A 157 -11.22 1.19 10.20
CA ARG A 157 -12.29 0.43 10.83
C ARG A 157 -12.05 0.36 12.33
N PRO A 158 -13.10 0.17 13.15
CA PRO A 158 -12.96 0.25 14.59
C PRO A 158 -12.30 -1.01 15.12
N LEU A 159 -11.30 -0.79 15.95
CA LEU A 159 -10.70 -1.81 16.77
C LEU A 159 -11.73 -2.39 17.74
N ARG A 160 -11.70 -3.70 17.90
CA ARG A 160 -12.52 -4.44 18.87
C ARG A 160 -11.63 -5.37 19.65
N LEU A 161 -11.70 -5.27 20.97
CA LEU A 161 -10.82 -6.02 21.84
C LEU A 161 -11.63 -6.73 22.93
N ARG A 162 -11.16 -7.91 23.30
CA ARG A 162 -11.43 -8.54 24.59
C ARG A 162 -10.18 -8.48 25.45
N SER A 163 -10.35 -8.56 26.75
CA SER A 163 -9.25 -8.49 27.72
C SER A 163 -9.35 -9.55 28.79
N GLN A 164 -8.19 -10.05 29.22
CA GLN A 164 -8.13 -10.99 30.32
C GLN A 164 -6.75 -10.97 30.98
N LEU A 165 -6.75 -10.94 32.31
CA LEU A 165 -5.54 -10.90 33.13
C LEU A 165 -5.10 -12.31 33.55
N THR A 166 -4.94 -13.23 32.60
CA THR A 166 -4.39 -14.57 32.90
C THR A 166 -2.89 -14.50 33.18
N ASP A 167 -2.37 -15.47 33.94
CA ASP A 167 -0.93 -15.58 34.20
C ASP A 167 -0.09 -15.53 32.92
N GLU A 168 -0.52 -16.24 31.87
CA GLU A 168 0.18 -16.26 30.58
C GLU A 168 0.26 -14.86 29.94
N ARG A 169 -0.85 -14.12 29.93
CA ARG A 169 -0.91 -12.78 29.31
C ARG A 169 -0.15 -11.75 30.12
N VAL A 170 -0.28 -11.83 31.44
CA VAL A 170 0.47 -10.98 32.36
C VAL A 170 1.97 -11.22 32.18
N GLU A 171 2.43 -12.46 32.12
CA GLU A 171 3.85 -12.80 31.95
C GLU A 171 4.47 -12.23 30.66
N ARG A 172 3.71 -12.11 29.57
CA ARG A 172 4.20 -11.47 28.33
C ARG A 172 4.58 -10.00 28.52
N LEU A 173 3.96 -9.29 29.47
CA LEU A 173 4.30 -7.89 29.76
C LEU A 173 5.69 -7.73 30.33
N ARG A 174 6.26 -8.78 30.94
CA ARG A 174 7.67 -8.79 31.39
C ARG A 174 8.64 -8.53 30.22
N TRP A 175 8.19 -8.77 28.98
CA TRP A 175 8.95 -8.66 27.74
C TRP A 175 8.33 -7.67 26.75
N ALA A 176 7.59 -6.68 27.24
CA ALA A 176 6.77 -5.78 26.41
C ALA A 176 7.54 -4.93 25.38
N SER A 177 8.87 -4.84 25.47
CA SER A 177 9.73 -4.16 24.49
C SER A 177 10.11 -5.03 23.28
N GLY A 178 9.54 -6.23 23.14
CA GLY A 178 9.84 -7.18 22.06
C GLY A 178 11.11 -7.98 22.30
N ASP A 179 11.54 -8.74 21.28
CA ASP A 179 12.69 -9.66 21.39
C ASP A 179 12.50 -10.71 22.51
N GLU A 180 11.26 -11.19 22.71
CA GLU A 180 10.86 -11.98 23.89
C GLU A 180 11.77 -13.18 24.16
N GLN A 181 12.08 -13.99 23.13
CA GLN A 181 12.94 -15.17 23.32
C GLN A 181 14.33 -14.78 23.82
N LEU A 182 14.98 -13.81 23.17
CA LEU A 182 16.29 -13.31 23.60
C LEU A 182 16.23 -12.73 25.02
N ARG A 183 15.12 -12.09 25.39
CA ARG A 183 14.96 -11.56 26.74
C ARG A 183 14.85 -12.66 27.79
N ARG A 184 14.13 -13.74 27.48
CA ARG A 184 14.04 -14.94 28.33
C ARG A 184 15.41 -15.60 28.49
N ASP A 185 16.17 -15.73 27.40
CA ASP A 185 17.51 -16.32 27.43
C ASP A 185 18.47 -15.50 28.29
N ILE A 186 18.47 -14.17 28.12
CA ILE A 186 19.24 -13.25 28.97
C ILE A 186 18.82 -13.39 30.44
N HIS A 187 17.52 -13.34 30.73
CA HIS A 187 17.01 -13.45 32.10
C HIS A 187 17.40 -14.79 32.75
N ALA A 188 17.44 -15.89 31.99
CA ALA A 188 17.90 -17.18 32.48
C ALA A 188 19.39 -17.17 32.93
N ILE A 189 20.21 -16.30 32.33
CA ILE A 189 21.64 -16.17 32.64
C ILE A 189 21.90 -15.22 33.81
N VAL A 190 21.23 -14.05 33.81
CA VAL A 190 21.54 -12.96 34.75
C VAL A 190 20.49 -12.77 35.85
N GLY A 191 19.35 -13.45 35.76
CA GLY A 191 18.25 -13.38 36.72
C GLY A 191 17.61 -11.98 36.80
N ASP A 192 16.97 -11.71 37.94
CA ASP A 192 16.21 -10.48 38.17
C ASP A 192 17.08 -9.21 38.27
N ASP A 193 18.40 -9.36 38.38
CA ASP A 193 19.35 -8.22 38.33
C ASP A 193 19.16 -7.40 37.04
N VAL A 194 18.70 -8.02 35.95
CA VAL A 194 18.40 -7.33 34.67
C VAL A 194 17.32 -6.25 34.80
N PHE A 195 16.39 -6.41 35.75
CA PHE A 195 15.28 -5.46 35.94
C PHE A 195 15.64 -4.34 36.91
N GLY A 196 16.49 -4.60 37.90
CA GLY A 196 16.82 -3.67 38.99
C GLY A 196 18.17 -2.98 38.86
N ASP A 197 19.23 -3.75 38.61
CA ASP A 197 20.62 -3.27 38.57
C ASP A 197 21.31 -3.73 37.27
N PHE A 198 20.81 -3.21 36.15
CA PHE A 198 21.30 -3.60 34.83
C PHE A 198 22.81 -3.38 34.67
N ALA A 199 23.38 -2.35 35.32
CA ALA A 199 24.80 -2.03 35.24
C ALA A 199 25.69 -3.17 35.75
N LYS A 200 25.23 -3.92 36.75
CA LYS A 200 25.93 -5.10 37.30
C LYS A 200 26.01 -6.26 36.30
N VAL A 201 25.03 -6.37 35.40
CA VAL A 201 24.89 -7.50 34.48
C VAL A 201 25.19 -7.15 33.03
N GLU A 202 25.31 -5.86 32.70
CA GLU A 202 25.50 -5.34 31.34
C GLU A 202 26.64 -6.04 30.58
N SER A 203 27.80 -6.26 31.23
CA SER A 203 28.93 -6.95 30.62
C SER A 203 28.59 -8.38 30.20
N LYS A 204 27.87 -9.12 31.05
CA LYS A 204 27.46 -10.50 30.76
C LYS A 204 26.39 -10.57 29.68
N VAL A 205 25.46 -9.61 29.70
CA VAL A 205 24.43 -9.50 28.64
C VAL A 205 25.10 -9.22 27.30
N LYS A 206 26.09 -8.31 27.28
CA LYS A 206 26.82 -7.98 26.06
C LYS A 206 27.60 -9.17 25.51
N GLU A 207 28.35 -9.87 26.36
CA GLU A 207 29.11 -11.09 25.99
C GLU A 207 28.19 -12.16 25.39
N HIS A 208 27.02 -12.39 26.00
CA HIS A 208 26.04 -13.35 25.48
C HIS A 208 25.50 -12.95 24.09
N LEU A 209 25.30 -11.66 23.83
CA LEU A 209 24.74 -11.15 22.57
C LEU A 209 25.77 -11.04 21.43
N GLU A 210 27.06 -10.96 21.75
CA GLU A 210 28.14 -10.91 20.75
C GLU A 210 28.46 -12.31 20.19
N GLY A 211 28.15 -13.38 20.94
CA GLY A 211 28.44 -14.76 20.57
C GLY A 211 29.93 -15.12 20.73
N PRO A 212 30.33 -16.39 20.56
CA PRO A 212 31.73 -16.79 20.63
C PRO A 212 32.57 -16.11 19.54
N GLU A 213 33.79 -15.68 19.88
CA GLU A 213 34.74 -15.01 18.94
C GLU A 213 35.20 -15.93 17.80
N ASP A 214 35.10 -17.25 17.98
CA ASP A 214 35.46 -18.26 16.98
C ASP A 214 34.18 -18.76 16.29
N GLY A 215 33.96 -18.30 15.05
CA GLY A 215 32.74 -18.50 14.28
C GLY A 215 32.49 -19.92 13.74
N ASP A 216 32.50 -20.94 14.60
CA ASP A 216 32.35 -22.34 14.19
C ASP A 216 31.27 -23.16 14.93
N ASP A 217 30.36 -22.55 15.70
CA ASP A 217 29.21 -23.27 16.26
C ASP A 217 27.86 -22.61 15.90
N GLU A 218 26.97 -23.42 15.30
CA GLU A 218 25.58 -23.12 14.88
C GLU A 218 24.62 -22.70 16.02
N THR A 219 25.12 -22.20 17.15
CA THR A 219 24.30 -21.90 18.35
C THR A 219 24.51 -20.51 18.97
N GLY A 220 25.46 -19.69 18.48
CA GLY A 220 25.68 -18.32 18.96
C GLY A 220 24.90 -17.27 18.17
N ALA A 221 23.87 -16.66 18.77
CA ALA A 221 23.05 -15.65 18.09
C ALA A 221 23.77 -14.29 18.00
N SER A 222 24.57 -14.07 16.95
CA SER A 222 25.01 -12.71 16.59
C SER A 222 23.78 -11.87 16.22
N VAL A 223 23.43 -10.90 17.08
CA VAL A 223 22.24 -10.05 16.88
C VAL A 223 22.57 -8.78 16.08
N SER A 224 21.57 -8.26 15.36
CA SER A 224 21.74 -6.97 14.66
C SER A 224 22.11 -5.84 15.63
N ALA A 225 22.85 -4.83 15.15
CA ALA A 225 23.22 -3.66 15.95
C ALA A 225 21.99 -2.93 16.56
N GLY A 226 20.87 -2.94 15.84
CA GLY A 226 19.60 -2.39 16.34
C GLY A 226 19.03 -3.18 17.51
N THR A 227 19.07 -4.52 17.44
CA THR A 227 18.64 -5.42 18.52
C THR A 227 19.56 -5.30 19.73
N MET A 228 20.88 -5.32 19.52
CA MET A 228 21.89 -5.11 20.57
C MET A 228 21.60 -3.84 21.37
N LYS A 229 21.39 -2.71 20.68
CA LYS A 229 21.08 -1.43 21.32
C LYS A 229 19.78 -1.46 22.15
N ARG A 230 18.78 -2.26 21.76
CA ARG A 230 17.53 -2.40 22.52
C ARG A 230 17.71 -3.26 23.78
N LEU A 231 18.48 -4.34 23.68
CA LEU A 231 18.70 -5.29 24.78
C LEU A 231 19.70 -4.76 25.82
N LEU A 232 20.64 -3.90 25.43
CA LEU A 232 21.53 -3.18 26.36
C LEU A 232 20.90 -1.95 27.03
N ASN A 233 19.60 -1.72 26.84
CA ASN A 233 18.90 -0.60 27.46
C ASN A 233 18.24 -1.03 28.78
N GLY A 234 18.97 -0.92 29.89
CA GLY A 234 18.47 -1.23 31.25
C GLY A 234 17.14 -0.54 31.62
N LYS A 235 16.89 0.66 31.12
CA LYS A 235 15.61 1.36 31.38
C LYS A 235 14.41 0.65 30.77
N LYS A 236 14.58 -0.04 29.64
CA LYS A 236 13.50 -0.83 29.03
C LYS A 236 13.17 -2.08 29.85
N TRP A 237 14.19 -2.75 30.39
CA TRP A 237 14.00 -3.88 31.29
C TRP A 237 13.24 -3.50 32.55
N ALA A 238 13.68 -2.44 33.23
CA ALA A 238 12.98 -1.90 34.40
C ALA A 238 11.53 -1.48 34.07
N ARG A 239 11.31 -0.86 32.91
CA ARG A 239 9.97 -0.47 32.45
C ARG A 239 9.06 -1.69 32.25
N ASP A 240 9.50 -2.68 31.49
CA ASP A 240 8.69 -3.87 31.19
C ASP A 240 8.37 -4.66 32.46
N HIS A 241 9.35 -4.80 33.38
CA HIS A 241 9.11 -5.39 34.69
C HIS A 241 8.07 -4.63 35.51
N ARG A 242 8.12 -3.30 35.53
CA ARG A 242 7.09 -2.48 36.21
C ARG A 242 5.70 -2.72 35.63
N LEU A 243 5.58 -2.87 34.30
CA LEU A 243 4.29 -3.17 33.66
C LEU A 243 3.78 -4.55 34.03
N PHE A 244 4.66 -5.54 34.09
CA PHE A 244 4.36 -6.87 34.57
C PHE A 244 3.85 -6.86 36.02
N GLU A 245 4.56 -6.19 36.94
CA GLU A 245 4.15 -6.11 38.35
C GLU A 245 2.79 -5.41 38.53
N LEU A 246 2.54 -4.35 37.76
CA LEU A 246 1.24 -3.68 37.76
C LEU A 246 0.14 -4.60 37.23
N ALA A 247 0.40 -5.36 36.16
CA ALA A 247 -0.55 -6.32 35.63
C ALA A 247 -0.84 -7.47 36.59
N GLN A 248 0.16 -7.98 37.31
CA GLN A 248 -0.05 -8.96 38.38
C GLN A 248 -0.92 -8.40 39.51
N ARG A 249 -0.71 -7.13 39.88
CA ARG A 249 -1.53 -6.46 40.88
C ARG A 249 -2.97 -6.28 40.39
N LEU A 250 -3.15 -5.94 39.12
CA LEU A 250 -4.47 -5.85 38.49
C LEU A 250 -5.17 -7.21 38.46
N ALA A 251 -4.46 -8.29 38.13
CA ALA A 251 -5.00 -9.64 38.12
C ALA A 251 -5.52 -10.06 39.51
N LYS A 252 -4.81 -9.67 40.58
CA LYS A 252 -5.26 -9.91 41.97
C LYS A 252 -6.50 -9.12 42.36
N GLU A 253 -6.66 -7.90 41.87
CA GLU A 253 -7.78 -7.02 42.23
C GLU A 253 -9.04 -7.28 41.38
N LEU A 254 -8.87 -7.44 40.07
CA LEU A 254 -9.96 -7.61 39.10
C LEU A 254 -10.31 -9.08 38.85
N GLY A 255 -9.42 -10.00 39.22
CA GLY A 255 -9.51 -11.42 38.92
C GLY A 255 -9.13 -11.76 37.48
N GLU A 256 -9.22 -13.04 37.14
CA GLU A 256 -8.85 -13.59 35.83
C GLU A 256 -10.04 -13.74 34.88
N LYS A 257 -11.21 -13.23 35.26
CA LYS A 257 -12.39 -13.29 34.38
C LYS A 257 -12.13 -12.46 33.12
N GLN A 258 -12.60 -12.99 31.99
CA GLN A 258 -12.57 -12.27 30.73
C GLN A 258 -13.53 -11.07 30.77
N PHE A 259 -13.09 -9.98 30.18
CA PHE A 259 -13.89 -8.82 29.85
C PHE A 259 -14.20 -8.86 28.35
N ASP A 260 -15.48 -9.02 28.03
CA ASP A 260 -15.96 -9.01 26.63
C ASP A 260 -16.00 -7.60 26.03
N ASP A 261 -16.06 -6.57 26.88
CA ASP A 261 -15.97 -5.16 26.52
C ASP A 261 -14.66 -4.55 27.04
N HIS A 262 -13.75 -4.20 26.13
CA HIS A 262 -12.49 -3.55 26.47
C HIS A 262 -12.67 -2.17 27.11
N ASN A 263 -13.77 -1.47 26.83
CA ASN A 263 -14.04 -0.16 27.43
C ASN A 263 -14.30 -0.31 28.93
N GLU A 264 -15.09 -1.31 29.35
CA GLU A 264 -15.27 -1.62 30.77
C GLU A 264 -13.94 -2.00 31.42
N PHE A 265 -13.14 -2.84 30.76
CA PHE A 265 -11.82 -3.22 31.26
C PHE A 265 -10.92 -2.00 31.50
N ILE A 266 -10.88 -1.07 30.54
CA ILE A 266 -10.15 0.20 30.65
C ILE A 266 -10.59 0.97 31.89
N GLU A 267 -11.90 1.14 32.11
CA GLU A 267 -12.42 1.88 33.26
C GLU A 267 -12.00 1.24 34.59
N LYS A 268 -12.06 -0.09 34.70
CA LYS A 268 -11.62 -0.83 35.90
C LYS A 268 -10.13 -0.67 36.15
N VAL A 269 -9.30 -0.79 35.11
CA VAL A 269 -7.85 -0.60 35.20
C VAL A 269 -7.51 0.82 35.63
N ASP A 270 -8.12 1.84 35.00
CA ASP A 270 -7.86 3.24 35.35
C ASP A 270 -8.32 3.56 36.79
N ALA A 271 -9.43 2.99 37.24
CA ALA A 271 -9.89 3.13 38.62
C ALA A 271 -8.92 2.50 39.64
N ALA A 272 -8.40 1.31 39.34
CA ALA A 272 -7.41 0.64 40.18
C ALA A 272 -6.10 1.43 40.24
N LEU A 273 -5.54 1.84 39.08
CA LEU A 273 -4.32 2.65 39.01
C LEU A 273 -4.46 3.96 39.78
N LYS A 274 -5.61 4.64 39.66
CA LYS A 274 -5.91 5.85 40.42
C LYS A 274 -5.94 5.59 41.93
N THR A 275 -6.56 4.50 42.36
CA THR A 275 -6.65 4.10 43.77
C THR A 275 -5.26 3.83 44.36
N TRP A 276 -4.36 3.27 43.56
CA TRP A 276 -2.98 3.01 43.97
C TRP A 276 -2.06 4.23 43.88
N GLY A 277 -2.52 5.34 43.30
CA GLY A 277 -1.69 6.51 43.03
C GLY A 277 -0.67 6.29 41.92
N GLU A 278 -0.84 5.25 41.10
CA GLU A 278 0.06 4.92 40.00
C GLU A 278 -0.19 5.81 38.79
N LYS A 279 0.88 6.39 38.26
CA LYS A 279 0.84 7.20 37.03
C LYS A 279 1.66 6.50 35.94
N LEU A 280 0.99 6.24 34.82
CA LEU A 280 1.60 5.70 33.62
C LEU A 280 1.69 6.78 32.54
N SER A 281 2.74 6.70 31.72
CA SER A 281 2.77 7.44 30.46
C SER A 281 1.70 6.88 29.50
N ALA A 282 1.28 7.67 28.51
CA ALA A 282 0.31 7.20 27.52
C ALA A 282 0.78 5.93 26.78
N GLY A 283 2.09 5.83 26.49
CA GLY A 283 2.67 4.65 25.84
C GLY A 283 2.67 3.42 26.75
N ASP A 284 3.01 3.59 28.02
CA ASP A 284 3.03 2.50 29.00
C ASP A 284 1.62 1.99 29.30
N ARG A 285 0.65 2.90 29.42
CA ARG A 285 -0.77 2.53 29.56
C ARG A 285 -1.24 1.73 28.34
N LYS A 286 -0.92 2.18 27.13
CA LYS A 286 -1.27 1.45 25.89
C LYS A 286 -0.62 0.07 25.89
N THR A 287 0.64 -0.03 26.31
CA THR A 287 1.40 -1.29 26.35
C THR A 287 0.78 -2.28 27.34
N LEU A 288 0.46 -1.81 28.56
CA LEU A 288 -0.22 -2.57 29.60
C LEU A 288 -1.55 -3.15 29.10
N LEU A 289 -2.43 -2.29 28.57
CA LEU A 289 -3.76 -2.70 28.11
C LEU A 289 -3.68 -3.67 26.92
N ARG A 290 -2.81 -3.40 25.94
CA ARG A 290 -2.66 -4.26 24.75
C ARG A 290 -2.03 -5.61 25.05
N GLY A 291 -1.11 -5.68 26.02
CA GLY A 291 -0.45 -6.95 26.36
C GLY A 291 -1.40 -8.01 26.91
N VAL A 292 -2.54 -7.58 27.47
CA VAL A 292 -3.57 -8.46 28.05
C VAL A 292 -4.86 -8.50 27.24
N SER A 293 -4.82 -8.00 26.01
CA SER A 293 -5.99 -7.91 25.12
C SER A 293 -5.72 -8.51 23.75
N TRP A 294 -6.77 -8.92 23.06
CA TRP A 294 -6.70 -9.47 21.70
C TRP A 294 -7.90 -9.03 20.88
N THR A 295 -7.75 -9.05 19.56
CA THR A 295 -8.81 -8.66 18.63
C THR A 295 -9.91 -9.73 18.56
N ASP A 296 -11.16 -9.28 18.57
CA ASP A 296 -12.33 -10.14 18.45
C ASP A 296 -13.44 -9.37 17.74
N VAL A 297 -13.96 -9.92 16.64
CA VAL A 297 -14.96 -9.24 15.80
C VAL A 297 -16.31 -9.05 16.49
N GLU A 298 -16.60 -9.88 17.50
CA GLU A 298 -17.85 -9.82 18.27
C GLU A 298 -17.76 -8.88 19.48
N ALA A 299 -16.57 -8.37 19.80
CA ALA A 299 -16.40 -7.42 20.89
C ALA A 299 -16.93 -6.02 20.51
N PRO A 300 -17.36 -5.22 21.51
CA PRO A 300 -17.67 -3.81 21.30
C PRO A 300 -16.47 -3.03 20.74
N LYS A 301 -16.77 -1.97 19.99
CA LYS A 301 -15.78 -1.05 19.43
C LYS A 301 -15.05 -0.34 20.57
N VAL A 302 -13.73 -0.22 20.46
CA VAL A 302 -12.90 0.48 21.44
C VAL A 302 -13.07 1.98 21.26
N VAL A 303 -13.52 2.66 22.31
CA VAL A 303 -13.75 4.10 22.34
C VAL A 303 -12.43 4.83 22.54
N LYS A 304 -12.08 5.70 21.58
CA LYS A 304 -10.93 6.60 21.67
C LYS A 304 -11.30 7.87 22.41
N LYS A 305 -12.47 8.43 22.12
CA LYS A 305 -12.93 9.69 22.70
C LYS A 305 -14.43 9.88 22.60
N ILE A 306 -15.01 10.47 23.64
CA ILE A 306 -16.42 10.85 23.70
C ILE A 306 -16.49 12.38 23.78
N SER A 307 -17.31 12.97 22.93
CA SER A 307 -17.52 14.42 22.85
C SER A 307 -19.00 14.74 22.90
N LYS A 308 -19.33 15.91 23.47
CA LYS A 308 -20.71 16.42 23.43
C LYS A 308 -21.07 16.86 22.00
N PRO A 309 -22.29 16.55 21.52
CA PRO A 309 -22.70 16.82 20.14
C PRO A 309 -22.73 18.32 19.80
N GLU A 310 -22.90 19.20 20.80
CA GLU A 310 -22.87 20.65 20.57
C GLU A 310 -21.46 21.18 20.27
N LYS A 311 -20.41 20.42 20.66
CA LYS A 311 -19.00 20.79 20.46
C LYS A 311 -18.40 20.12 19.22
N VAL A 312 -18.75 18.86 18.99
CA VAL A 312 -18.24 18.06 17.87
C VAL A 312 -19.44 17.41 17.21
N LYS A 313 -19.75 17.84 15.99
CA LYS A 313 -20.86 17.28 15.21
C LYS A 313 -20.49 15.89 14.69
N ALA A 314 -21.47 15.00 14.61
CA ALA A 314 -21.29 13.70 13.98
C ALA A 314 -21.00 13.84 12.48
N ASP A 315 -20.12 12.97 11.99
CA ASP A 315 -19.73 12.74 10.61
C ASP A 315 -19.22 11.29 10.54
N ALA A 316 -20.14 10.36 10.27
CA ALA A 316 -19.81 8.93 10.28
C ALA A 316 -18.72 8.59 9.24
N LEU A 317 -18.74 9.23 8.07
CA LEU A 317 -17.71 9.02 7.03
C LEU A 317 -16.36 9.62 7.42
N GLY A 318 -16.32 10.58 8.35
CA GLY A 318 -15.11 11.14 8.94
C GLY A 318 -14.71 10.53 10.29
N GLY A 319 -15.36 9.44 10.72
CA GLY A 319 -15.01 8.72 11.95
C GLY A 319 -15.62 9.30 13.24
N LEU A 320 -16.61 10.17 13.11
CA LEU A 320 -17.35 10.80 14.20
C LEU A 320 -18.77 10.21 14.26
N PHE A 321 -18.95 9.17 15.06
CA PHE A 321 -20.19 8.40 15.11
C PHE A 321 -21.14 8.95 16.16
N GLU A 322 -22.45 8.85 15.91
CA GLU A 322 -23.47 9.13 16.91
C GLU A 322 -23.80 7.85 17.68
N GLU A 323 -23.60 7.87 19.00
CA GLU A 323 -23.83 6.72 19.88
C GLU A 323 -24.57 7.16 21.15
N THR A 324 -25.34 6.24 21.74
CA THR A 324 -26.02 6.49 23.02
C THR A 324 -25.20 5.95 24.18
N ILE A 325 -24.71 6.84 25.04
CA ILE A 325 -23.92 6.49 26.24
C ILE A 325 -24.68 7.03 27.46
N ASP A 326 -24.98 6.15 28.42
CA ASP A 326 -25.76 6.46 29.63
C ASP A 326 -27.08 7.20 29.33
N GLY A 327 -27.77 6.77 28.27
CA GLY A 327 -29.05 7.35 27.84
C GLY A 327 -28.94 8.72 27.18
N LYS A 328 -27.73 9.18 26.84
CA LYS A 328 -27.48 10.44 26.15
C LYS A 328 -26.79 10.21 24.81
N THR A 329 -27.28 10.89 23.78
CA THR A 329 -26.63 10.93 22.47
C THR A 329 -25.32 11.70 22.56
N MET A 330 -24.22 11.05 22.16
CA MET A 330 -22.87 11.60 22.14
C MET A 330 -22.22 11.40 20.77
N THR A 331 -21.22 12.22 20.48
CA THR A 331 -20.34 12.02 19.33
C THR A 331 -19.11 11.23 19.79
N VAL A 332 -18.87 10.07 19.17
CA VAL A 332 -17.86 9.10 19.57
C VAL A 332 -16.84 8.90 18.46
N GLU A 333 -15.57 8.99 18.82
CA GLU A 333 -14.43 8.57 18.00
C GLU A 333 -13.98 7.18 18.48
N PHE A 334 -13.83 6.23 17.57
CA PHE A 334 -13.29 4.90 17.88
C PHE A 334 -11.78 4.82 17.63
N GLU A 335 -11.10 3.89 18.30
CA GLU A 335 -9.70 3.58 17.97
C GLU A 335 -9.66 2.80 16.66
N ALA A 336 -8.81 3.21 15.73
CA ALA A 336 -8.61 2.51 14.46
C ALA A 336 -7.90 1.17 14.67
N ASP A 337 -8.38 0.13 14.00
CA ASP A 337 -7.70 -1.14 13.90
C ASP A 337 -6.62 -1.07 12.80
N PRO A 338 -5.32 -1.18 13.14
CA PRO A 338 -4.26 -1.13 12.14
C PRO A 338 -4.31 -2.32 11.17
N ASP A 339 -4.86 -3.46 11.56
CA ASP A 339 -4.90 -4.68 10.74
C ASP A 339 -6.08 -4.68 9.77
N LEU A 340 -7.10 -3.83 10.02
CA LEU A 340 -8.26 -3.64 9.14
C LEU A 340 -8.24 -2.31 8.39
N SER A 341 -7.19 -1.51 8.57
CA SER A 341 -7.00 -0.25 7.85
C SER A 341 -6.44 -0.52 6.46
N ASP A 342 -7.01 0.11 5.43
CA ASP A 342 -6.54 0.02 4.04
C ASP A 342 -6.56 1.39 3.35
N PHE A 343 -6.21 1.44 2.06
CA PHE A 343 -6.26 2.64 1.25
C PHE A 343 -7.14 2.43 0.02
N GLU A 344 -7.99 3.41 -0.25
CA GLU A 344 -8.76 3.48 -1.49
C GLU A 344 -8.12 4.47 -2.46
N GLN A 345 -8.12 4.11 -3.75
CA GLN A 345 -7.73 5.00 -4.84
C GLN A 345 -8.97 5.41 -5.64
N ILE A 346 -9.37 6.66 -5.47
CA ILE A 346 -10.63 7.20 -5.96
C ILE A 346 -10.33 8.17 -7.11
N PRO A 347 -10.85 7.98 -8.33
CA PRO A 347 -10.61 8.91 -9.44
C PRO A 347 -10.91 10.36 -9.07
N LEU A 348 -10.12 11.33 -9.56
CA LEU A 348 -10.38 12.75 -9.27
C LEU A 348 -11.75 13.19 -9.77
N LEU A 349 -12.19 12.60 -10.88
CA LEU A 349 -13.47 12.85 -11.56
C LEU A 349 -14.63 12.00 -11.01
N GLU A 350 -14.43 11.31 -9.89
CA GLU A 350 -15.51 10.56 -9.23
C GLU A 350 -16.68 11.47 -8.89
N ALA A 351 -17.87 11.10 -9.35
CA ALA A 351 -19.08 11.88 -9.14
C ALA A 351 -19.47 11.87 -7.65
N GLY A 352 -19.54 13.06 -7.03
CA GLY A 352 -19.79 13.19 -5.58
C GLY A 352 -18.54 13.01 -4.71
N GLY A 353 -17.36 12.81 -5.32
CA GLY A 353 -16.09 12.76 -4.61
C GLY A 353 -15.90 11.53 -3.72
N VAL A 354 -15.01 11.68 -2.73
CA VAL A 354 -14.62 10.58 -1.82
C VAL A 354 -15.84 10.00 -1.10
N ASP A 355 -16.72 10.84 -0.57
CA ASP A 355 -17.85 10.41 0.25
C ASP A 355 -18.83 9.54 -0.54
N ALA A 356 -19.12 9.93 -1.79
CA ALA A 356 -20.00 9.16 -2.67
C ALA A 356 -19.40 7.80 -3.02
N PHE A 357 -18.08 7.74 -3.28
CA PHE A 357 -17.39 6.48 -3.52
C PHE A 357 -17.42 5.57 -2.30
N ILE A 358 -17.03 6.08 -1.13
CA ILE A 358 -16.99 5.30 0.11
C ILE A 358 -18.38 4.78 0.46
N THR A 359 -19.42 5.60 0.32
CA THR A 359 -20.82 5.19 0.54
C THR A 359 -21.25 4.07 -0.41
N ARG A 360 -20.78 4.08 -1.66
CA ARG A 360 -21.18 3.12 -2.69
C ARG A 360 -20.38 1.81 -2.63
N GLU A 361 -19.06 1.92 -2.46
CA GLU A 361 -18.13 0.80 -2.66
C GLU A 361 -17.62 0.20 -1.35
N VAL A 362 -17.61 0.96 -0.25
CA VAL A 362 -17.03 0.50 1.03
C VAL A 362 -18.10 0.20 2.07
N ILE A 363 -18.98 1.16 2.36
CA ILE A 363 -19.98 1.05 3.43
C ILE A 363 -20.89 -0.20 3.33
N PRO A 364 -21.31 -0.68 2.14
CA PRO A 364 -22.11 -1.91 2.05
C PRO A 364 -21.40 -3.17 2.56
N TYR A 365 -20.07 -3.18 2.55
CA TYR A 365 -19.25 -4.31 2.99
C TYR A 365 -18.60 -4.07 4.36
N ALA A 366 -18.36 -2.82 4.73
CA ALA A 366 -17.83 -2.40 6.03
C ALA A 366 -18.64 -1.20 6.58
N PRO A 367 -19.81 -1.45 7.19
CA PRO A 367 -20.73 -0.37 7.62
C PRO A 367 -20.19 0.57 8.70
N ASP A 368 -19.13 0.15 9.38
CA ASP A 368 -18.47 0.90 10.44
C ASP A 368 -17.13 1.51 10.01
N ALA A 369 -16.82 1.49 8.71
CA ALA A 369 -15.62 2.12 8.17
C ALA A 369 -15.77 3.64 8.07
N TRP A 370 -14.64 4.34 8.15
CA TRP A 370 -14.56 5.78 7.91
C TRP A 370 -13.28 6.16 7.18
N VAL A 371 -13.24 7.38 6.67
CA VAL A 371 -12.08 7.96 6.00
C VAL A 371 -11.27 8.80 6.98
N ASP A 372 -9.98 8.53 7.07
CA ASP A 372 -9.04 9.47 7.68
C ASP A 372 -8.85 10.66 6.73
N ARG A 373 -9.55 11.75 6.99
CA ARG A 373 -9.57 12.96 6.14
C ARG A 373 -8.18 13.59 5.98
N ASP A 374 -7.30 13.44 6.97
CA ASP A 374 -5.95 14.00 6.96
C ASP A 374 -4.98 13.15 6.10
N SER A 375 -5.39 11.92 5.75
CA SER A 375 -4.58 11.01 4.94
C SER A 375 -4.65 11.27 3.43
N GLU A 376 -5.59 12.12 2.97
CA GLU A 376 -5.85 12.32 1.55
C GLU A 376 -4.62 12.84 0.81
N LYS A 377 -4.21 12.10 -0.23
CA LYS A 377 -3.12 12.51 -1.12
C LYS A 377 -3.55 12.37 -2.57
N ILE A 378 -3.18 13.35 -3.38
CA ILE A 378 -3.43 13.29 -4.82
C ILE A 378 -2.23 12.61 -5.50
N GLY A 379 -2.53 11.59 -6.30
CA GLY A 379 -1.57 10.92 -7.17
C GLY A 379 -2.01 11.01 -8.63
N TYR A 380 -1.07 10.77 -9.55
CA TYR A 380 -1.34 10.68 -10.97
C TYR A 380 -0.74 9.40 -11.54
N GLU A 381 -1.55 8.64 -12.28
CA GLU A 381 -1.17 7.42 -12.98
C GLU A 381 -1.78 7.36 -14.38
N ILE A 382 -1.10 6.71 -15.31
CA ILE A 382 -1.57 6.54 -16.68
C ILE A 382 -1.61 5.05 -16.98
N SER A 383 -2.81 4.46 -16.99
CA SER A 383 -2.96 3.02 -17.21
C SER A 383 -3.37 2.71 -18.64
N PHE A 384 -2.40 2.41 -19.50
CA PHE A 384 -2.65 1.94 -20.87
C PHE A 384 -3.48 0.66 -20.88
N THR A 385 -3.22 -0.27 -19.95
CA THR A 385 -4.01 -1.49 -19.81
C THR A 385 -5.47 -1.16 -19.55
N LYS A 386 -5.83 -0.30 -18.59
CA LYS A 386 -7.24 0.06 -18.34
C LYS A 386 -7.90 0.69 -19.58
N VAL A 387 -7.14 1.42 -20.39
CA VAL A 387 -7.66 2.16 -21.56
C VAL A 387 -7.86 1.28 -22.79
N PHE A 388 -6.89 0.41 -23.11
CA PHE A 388 -6.86 -0.36 -24.36
C PHE A 388 -7.13 -1.86 -24.16
N TYR A 389 -7.33 -2.32 -22.92
CA TYR A 389 -7.69 -3.71 -22.66
C TYR A 389 -9.06 -4.03 -23.26
N LYS A 390 -9.06 -4.99 -24.20
CA LYS A 390 -10.27 -5.63 -24.69
C LYS A 390 -10.42 -6.97 -23.95
N PRO A 391 -11.48 -7.16 -23.15
CA PRO A 391 -11.75 -8.45 -22.54
C PRO A 391 -11.80 -9.53 -23.62
N VAL A 392 -11.01 -10.59 -23.45
CA VAL A 392 -11.10 -11.74 -24.36
C VAL A 392 -12.47 -12.37 -24.09
N GLN A 393 -13.38 -12.26 -25.06
CA GLN A 393 -14.63 -12.99 -24.97
C GLN A 393 -14.29 -14.48 -25.01
N LEU A 394 -14.53 -15.16 -23.90
CA LEU A 394 -14.41 -16.61 -23.83
C LEU A 394 -15.40 -17.17 -24.84
N ARG A 395 -14.92 -18.05 -25.73
CA ARG A 395 -15.79 -18.76 -26.66
C ARG A 395 -16.87 -19.51 -25.86
N PRO A 396 -18.14 -19.53 -26.31
CA PRO A 396 -19.17 -20.31 -25.66
C PRO A 396 -18.74 -21.76 -25.48
N LEU A 397 -19.12 -22.38 -24.35
CA LEU A 397 -18.74 -23.77 -24.03
C LEU A 397 -19.08 -24.75 -25.17
N GLY A 398 -20.18 -24.53 -25.87
CA GLY A 398 -20.60 -25.35 -27.02
C GLY A 398 -19.64 -25.32 -28.21
N GLU A 399 -18.96 -24.19 -28.46
CA GLU A 399 -17.92 -24.11 -29.51
C GLU A 399 -16.65 -24.83 -29.08
N ILE A 400 -16.30 -24.75 -27.79
CA ILE A 400 -15.15 -25.47 -27.21
C ILE A 400 -15.40 -26.99 -27.32
N GLU A 401 -16.60 -27.45 -26.99
CA GLU A 401 -16.99 -28.86 -27.13
C GLU A 401 -16.98 -29.34 -28.59
N ALA A 402 -17.46 -28.52 -29.52
CA ALA A 402 -17.46 -28.84 -30.95
C ALA A 402 -16.04 -28.97 -31.51
N ASP A 403 -15.13 -28.07 -31.10
CA ASP A 403 -13.72 -28.12 -31.46
C ASP A 403 -13.03 -29.37 -30.89
N ILE A 404 -13.25 -29.69 -29.61
CA ILE A 404 -12.72 -30.91 -28.98
C ILE A 404 -13.22 -32.15 -29.72
N LYS A 405 -14.52 -32.23 -30.02
CA LYS A 405 -15.10 -33.34 -30.78
C LYS A 405 -14.51 -33.45 -32.19
N ARG A 406 -14.28 -32.32 -32.87
CA ARG A 406 -13.64 -32.30 -34.19
C ARG A 406 -12.20 -32.79 -34.12
N VAL A 407 -11.40 -32.31 -33.17
CA VAL A 407 -10.00 -32.75 -32.98
C VAL A 407 -9.93 -34.23 -32.61
N MET A 408 -10.84 -34.72 -31.76
CA MET A 408 -10.95 -36.14 -31.44
C MET A 408 -11.29 -36.98 -32.67
N HIS A 409 -12.24 -36.53 -33.49
CA HIS A 409 -12.62 -37.22 -34.74
C HIS A 409 -11.49 -37.22 -35.79
N GLU A 410 -10.74 -36.12 -35.92
CA GLU A 410 -9.55 -36.04 -36.77
C GLU A 410 -8.43 -36.97 -36.27
N SER A 411 -8.23 -37.05 -34.95
CA SER A 411 -7.25 -37.94 -34.33
C SER A 411 -7.64 -39.42 -34.46
N ASP A 412 -8.91 -39.77 -34.28
CA ASP A 412 -9.43 -41.13 -34.49
C ASP A 412 -9.30 -41.55 -35.95
N GLY A 413 -9.54 -40.63 -36.89
CA GLY A 413 -9.30 -40.84 -38.31
C GLY A 413 -7.83 -41.12 -38.64
N LEU A 414 -6.90 -40.39 -38.03
CA LEU A 414 -5.46 -40.60 -38.18
C LEU A 414 -4.99 -41.94 -37.58
N VAL A 415 -5.54 -42.34 -36.43
CA VAL A 415 -5.23 -43.64 -35.80
C VAL A 415 -5.78 -44.80 -36.63
N ILE A 416 -6.99 -44.67 -37.19
CA ILE A 416 -7.57 -45.68 -38.07
C ILE A 416 -6.81 -45.76 -39.41
N ALA A 417 -6.37 -44.64 -39.99
CA ALA A 417 -5.55 -44.63 -41.20
C ALA A 417 -4.19 -45.32 -40.96
N ALA A 418 -3.54 -45.04 -39.82
CA ALA A 418 -2.29 -45.69 -39.43
C ALA A 418 -2.44 -47.21 -39.19
N LEU A 419 -3.59 -47.66 -38.69
CA LEU A 419 -3.88 -49.08 -38.47
C LEU A 419 -4.31 -49.83 -39.74
N ARG A 420 -4.82 -49.12 -40.77
CA ARG A 420 -5.26 -49.71 -42.05
C ARG A 420 -4.18 -49.74 -43.13
N GLY A 421 -3.05 -49.06 -42.93
CA GLY A 421 -1.92 -49.09 -43.87
C GLY A 421 -2.23 -48.50 -45.25
N GLU A 422 -3.20 -47.59 -45.34
CA GLU A 422 -3.46 -46.82 -46.55
C GLU A 422 -2.69 -45.50 -46.46
N SER A 423 -1.58 -45.43 -47.21
CA SER A 423 -0.69 -44.27 -47.39
C SER A 423 -1.23 -43.27 -48.41
#